data_AF-A0A957GS46-F1
#
_entry.id   AF-A0A957GS46-F1
#
_cell.length_a   1.000
_cell.length_b   1.000
_cell.length_c   1.000
_cell.angle_alpha   90.00
_cell.angle_beta   90.00
_cell.angle_gamma   90.00
#
_symmetry.space_group_name_H-M   'P 1'
#
loop_
_entity.id
_entity.type
_entity.pdbx_description
1 polymer ?
#
loop_
_entity_poly.entity_id
_entity_poly.type
_entity_poly.pdbx_seq_one_letter_code
_entity_poly.pdbx_strand_id
1 'polypeptide(L)'
;WLLQPAQYRWVFVDFQDPRLGDLAGLLRHLLLGMGLMVSEPCTLETFLDMVADELRQPTVVLLDEIGVALSRYPELDDTFWESLRSLATNQVGGNLAFILTAPERPDELAAHSGYGSPFFNIFGYAATLGPLDEAEAQALIASSPRPFAAADVAWLLQKSGRWPMPLQILCRERLLALEEGEADWQAEAWAQAAPFVAHSMSDHG
;
A
#
# COMPACT_ATOMS: atom_id res chain seq x y z
N TRP A 1 8.91 1.47 -14.80
CA TRP A 1 9.67 0.57 -13.90
C TRP A 1 11.03 1.21 -13.64
N LEU A 2 11.48 1.32 -12.39
CA LEU A 2 12.79 1.94 -12.08
C LEU A 2 13.90 1.18 -12.80
N LEU A 3 14.81 1.91 -13.46
CA LEU A 3 15.81 1.29 -14.35
C LEU A 3 16.79 0.38 -13.58
N GLN A 4 17.03 0.65 -12.29
CA GLN A 4 18.01 -0.05 -11.45
C GLN A 4 17.48 -0.21 -10.01
N PRO A 5 16.44 -1.05 -9.76
CA PRO A 5 15.78 -1.14 -8.46
C PRO A 5 16.71 -1.62 -7.34
N ALA A 6 17.75 -2.38 -7.68
CA ALA A 6 18.76 -2.88 -6.75
C ALA A 6 19.69 -1.79 -6.17
N GLN A 7 19.68 -0.58 -6.72
CA GLN A 7 20.46 0.54 -6.17
C GLN A 7 19.78 1.18 -4.97
N TYR A 8 18.45 1.02 -4.88
CA TYR A 8 17.66 1.58 -3.82
C TYR A 8 17.58 0.58 -2.66
N ARG A 9 17.61 1.13 -1.46
CA ARG A 9 17.22 0.42 -0.27
C ARG A 9 15.73 0.62 -0.05
N TRP A 10 15.01 -0.46 0.22
CA TRP A 10 13.56 -0.44 0.41
C TRP A 10 13.26 -0.74 1.85
N VAL A 11 12.47 0.14 2.48
CA VAL A 11 11.98 -0.05 3.84
C VAL A 11 10.46 -0.09 3.77
N PHE A 12 9.85 -1.15 4.28
CA PHE A 12 8.40 -1.31 4.30
C PHE A 12 7.89 -1.12 5.73
N VAL A 13 6.84 -0.34 5.88
CA VAL A 13 6.14 -0.04 7.14
C VAL A 13 4.66 -0.32 6.90
N ASP A 14 4.11 -1.27 7.65
CA ASP A 14 2.68 -1.55 7.66
C ASP A 14 2.09 -1.06 8.99
N PHE A 15 1.28 -0.01 8.94
CA PHE A 15 0.68 0.56 10.15
C PHE A 15 -0.45 -0.30 10.75
N GLN A 16 -0.84 -1.41 10.11
CA GLN A 16 -1.65 -2.43 10.78
C GLN A 16 -0.84 -3.20 11.84
N ASP A 17 0.50 -3.26 11.72
CA ASP A 17 1.36 -3.88 12.73
C ASP A 17 1.45 -2.99 13.98
N PRO A 18 0.87 -3.40 15.12
CA PRO A 18 0.86 -2.57 16.32
C PRO A 18 2.26 -2.30 16.89
N ARG A 19 3.27 -3.08 16.51
CA ARG A 19 4.66 -2.85 16.93
C ARG A 19 5.28 -1.60 16.28
N LEU A 20 4.72 -1.15 15.16
CA LEU A 20 5.17 0.04 14.42
C LEU A 20 4.38 1.30 14.81
N GLY A 21 3.47 1.19 15.78
CA GLY A 21 2.72 2.32 16.36
C GLY A 21 3.41 3.04 17.51
N ASP A 22 4.46 2.44 18.10
CA ASP A 22 5.34 3.06 19.08
C ASP A 22 6.42 3.87 18.34
N LEU A 23 6.64 5.13 18.74
CA LEU A 23 7.56 6.02 18.04
C LEU A 23 8.98 5.43 18.01
N ALA A 24 9.51 5.02 19.16
CA ALA A 24 10.88 4.52 19.24
C ALA A 24 11.07 3.19 18.48
N GLY A 25 10.04 2.34 18.47
CA GLY A 25 9.96 1.13 17.66
C GLY A 25 10.01 1.42 16.16
N LEU A 26 9.21 2.38 15.69
CA LEU A 26 9.22 2.80 14.29
C LEU A 26 10.56 3.41 13.88
N LEU A 27 11.13 4.32 14.68
CA LEU A 27 12.43 4.93 14.38
C LEU A 27 13.55 3.88 14.29
N ARG A 28 13.56 2.89 15.20
CA ARG A 28 14.50 1.76 15.14
C ARG A 28 14.34 0.94 13.87
N HIS A 29 13.09 0.61 13.52
CA HIS A 29 12.77 -0.12 12.29
C HIS A 29 13.27 0.62 11.04
N LEU A 30 13.05 1.94 10.99
CA LEU A 30 13.52 2.78 9.90
C LEU A 30 15.06 2.82 9.80
N LEU A 31 15.77 3.03 10.91
CA LEU A 31 17.25 3.05 10.90
C LEU A 31 17.83 1.70 10.45
N LEU A 32 17.34 0.59 11.00
CA LEU A 32 17.78 -0.74 10.61
C LEU A 32 17.46 -1.02 9.13
N GLY A 33 16.27 -0.64 8.68
CA GLY A 33 15.84 -0.71 7.29
C GLY A 33 16.76 0.08 6.37
N MET A 34 17.19 1.29 6.78
CA MET A 34 18.16 2.16 6.12
C MET A 34 19.61 1.63 6.20
N GLY A 35 19.87 0.60 7.01
CA GLY A 35 21.20 0.05 7.22
C GLY A 35 22.08 0.93 8.11
N LEU A 36 21.46 1.78 8.91
CA LEU A 36 22.11 2.68 9.85
C LEU A 36 22.16 2.05 11.25
N MET A 37 23.11 2.51 12.05
CA MET A 37 23.24 2.08 13.43
C MET A 37 22.14 2.71 14.29
N VAL A 38 21.63 1.95 15.26
CA VAL A 38 20.69 2.44 16.25
C VAL A 38 21.47 2.96 17.46
N SER A 39 21.25 4.22 17.82
CA SER A 39 21.75 4.83 19.05
C SER A 39 20.69 4.70 20.16
N GLU A 40 21.12 4.46 21.39
CA GLU A 40 20.23 4.42 22.55
C GLU A 40 20.45 5.65 23.46
N PRO A 41 19.39 6.38 23.83
CA PRO A 41 17.99 6.15 23.46
C PRO A 41 17.69 6.52 22.00
N CYS A 42 16.86 5.71 21.33
CA CYS A 42 16.35 6.00 19.99
C CYS A 42 15.19 7.01 20.09
N THR A 43 15.53 8.29 19.96
CA THR A 43 14.59 9.42 20.00
C THR A 43 14.44 10.02 18.60
N LEU A 44 13.44 10.87 18.40
CA LEU A 44 13.28 11.57 17.11
C LEU A 44 14.51 12.41 16.76
N GLU A 45 15.10 13.11 17.73
CA GLU A 45 16.32 13.91 17.53
C GLU A 45 17.50 13.04 17.09
N THR A 46 17.79 11.95 17.82
CA THR A 46 18.91 11.07 17.45
C THR A 46 18.66 10.35 16.13
N PHE A 47 17.40 10.05 15.79
CA PHE A 47 17.04 9.55 14.47
C PHE A 47 17.35 10.56 13.36
N LEU A 48 16.93 11.82 13.52
CA LEU A 48 17.13 12.85 12.51
C LEU A 48 18.61 13.10 12.23
N ASP A 49 19.41 13.23 13.29
CA ASP A 49 20.87 13.41 13.16
C ASP A 49 21.49 12.22 12.43
N MET A 50 21.17 10.99 12.84
CA MET A 50 21.70 9.78 12.20
C MET A 50 21.34 9.70 10.71
N VAL A 51 20.10 9.99 10.33
CA VAL A 51 19.69 9.91 8.93
C VAL A 51 20.30 11.05 8.11
N ALA A 52 20.31 12.28 8.63
CA ALA A 52 20.92 13.43 7.96
C ALA A 52 22.43 13.21 7.73
N ASP A 53 23.13 12.74 8.76
CA ASP A 53 24.58 12.61 8.73
C ASP A 53 25.05 11.36 8.00
N GLU A 54 24.33 10.23 8.05
CA GLU A 54 24.85 8.94 7.58
C GLU A 54 24.11 8.36 6.36
N LEU A 55 22.92 8.87 6.00
CA LEU A 55 22.19 8.33 4.83
C LEU A 55 22.90 8.71 3.53
N ARG A 56 23.58 7.74 2.92
CA ARG A 56 24.26 7.90 1.63
C ARG A 56 23.63 7.11 0.50
N GLN A 57 22.98 5.99 0.82
CA GLN A 57 22.32 5.15 -0.17
C GLN A 57 20.89 5.66 -0.39
N PRO A 58 20.45 5.87 -1.65
CA PRO A 58 19.06 6.19 -1.95
C PRO A 58 18.12 5.16 -1.33
N THR A 59 17.21 5.65 -0.50
CA THR A 59 16.27 4.83 0.26
C THR A 59 14.85 5.26 -0.03
N VAL A 60 13.99 4.28 -0.29
CA VAL A 60 12.54 4.47 -0.46
C VAL A 60 11.83 3.80 0.71
N VAL A 61 11.08 4.59 1.46
CA VAL A 61 10.23 4.11 2.54
C VAL A 61 8.80 3.99 2.03
N LEU A 62 8.26 2.77 2.07
CA LEU A 62 6.87 2.45 1.75
C LEU A 62 6.06 2.49 3.05
N LEU A 63 5.11 3.40 3.13
CA LEU A 63 4.22 3.61 4.26
C LEU A 63 2.82 3.09 3.89
N ASP A 64 2.51 1.88 4.33
CA ASP A 64 1.24 1.22 4.05
C ASP A 64 0.19 1.53 5.13
N GLU A 65 -1.07 1.68 4.73
CA GLU A 65 -2.20 1.93 5.64
C GLU A 65 -2.02 3.19 6.51
N ILE A 66 -1.56 4.29 5.91
CA ILE A 66 -1.24 5.55 6.63
C ILE A 66 -2.43 6.11 7.44
N GLY A 67 -3.67 5.85 7.01
CA GLY A 67 -4.88 6.24 7.75
C GLY A 67 -4.96 5.60 9.14
N VAL A 68 -4.41 4.40 9.31
CA VAL A 68 -4.30 3.75 10.62
C VAL A 68 -3.32 4.50 11.50
N ALA A 69 -2.18 4.93 10.96
CA ALA A 69 -1.18 5.69 11.71
C ALA A 69 -1.78 6.96 12.31
N LEU A 70 -2.46 7.74 11.47
CA LEU A 70 -3.04 9.03 11.83
C LEU A 70 -4.17 8.90 12.86
N SER A 71 -4.94 7.81 12.81
CA SER A 71 -6.11 7.63 13.67
C SER A 71 -5.81 6.88 14.97
N ARG A 72 -4.82 5.96 14.96
CA ARG A 72 -4.59 5.00 16.05
C ARG A 72 -3.38 5.33 16.92
N TYR A 73 -2.36 6.00 16.39
CA TYR A 73 -1.07 6.16 17.07
C TYR A 73 -0.78 7.63 17.40
N PRO A 74 -1.15 8.11 18.60
CA PRO A 74 -1.00 9.52 18.98
C PRO A 74 0.47 9.95 19.15
N GLU A 75 1.40 9.00 19.30
CA GLU A 75 2.84 9.29 19.33
C GLU A 75 3.41 9.67 17.96
N LEU A 76 2.70 9.32 16.88
CA LEU A 76 3.03 9.73 15.51
C LEU A 76 2.31 11.05 15.22
N ASP A 77 2.73 12.09 15.94
CA ASP A 77 2.11 13.41 15.93
C ASP A 77 2.63 14.32 14.79
N ASP A 78 2.14 15.56 14.74
CA ASP A 78 2.59 16.56 13.76
C ASP A 78 4.11 16.76 13.78
N THR A 79 4.73 16.76 14.97
CA THR A 79 6.17 16.92 15.12
C THR A 79 6.92 15.82 14.38
N PHE A 80 6.47 14.57 14.52
CA PHE A 80 7.05 13.43 13.81
C PHE A 80 6.90 13.57 12.29
N TRP A 81 5.70 13.83 11.79
CA TRP A 81 5.44 13.93 10.34
C TRP A 81 6.19 15.12 9.70
N GLU A 82 6.21 16.28 10.36
CA GLU A 82 6.97 17.44 9.90
C GLU A 82 8.47 17.18 9.87
N SER A 83 8.97 16.40 10.82
CA SER A 83 10.37 16.00 10.89
C SER A 83 10.75 15.11 9.70
N LEU A 84 9.94 14.11 9.36
CA LEU A 84 10.16 13.27 8.17
C LEU A 84 10.15 14.09 6.88
N ARG A 85 9.24 15.07 6.79
CA ARG A 85 9.18 16.00 5.66
C ARG A 85 10.48 16.80 5.51
N SER A 86 10.91 17.42 6.60
CA SER A 86 12.12 18.25 6.62
C SER A 86 13.35 17.44 6.22
N LEU A 87 13.45 16.20 6.74
CA LEU A 87 14.52 15.28 6.47
C LEU A 87 14.63 14.96 4.97
N ALA A 88 13.53 14.51 4.34
CA ALA A 88 13.52 14.15 2.93
C ALA A 88 13.73 15.34 1.99
N THR A 89 13.24 16.53 2.35
CA THR A 89 13.30 17.71 1.48
C THR A 89 14.63 18.46 1.56
N ASN A 90 15.25 18.54 2.75
CA ASN A 90 16.33 19.49 3.00
C ASN A 90 17.64 18.88 3.46
N GLN A 91 17.64 17.67 4.04
CA GLN A 91 18.78 17.22 4.84
C GLN A 91 19.56 16.03 4.27
N VAL A 92 18.97 15.28 3.33
CA VAL A 92 19.56 14.03 2.81
C VAL A 92 19.93 14.08 1.33
N GLY A 93 19.95 15.27 0.72
CA GLY A 93 20.41 15.46 -0.65
C GLY A 93 19.65 14.66 -1.72
N GLY A 94 18.37 14.34 -1.47
CA GLY A 94 17.54 13.53 -2.36
C GLY A 94 17.69 12.01 -2.20
N ASN A 95 18.40 11.54 -1.16
CA ASN A 95 18.57 10.11 -0.88
C ASN A 95 17.41 9.47 -0.10
N LEU A 96 16.34 10.20 0.19
CA LEU A 96 15.17 9.67 0.88
C LEU A 96 13.90 10.01 0.10
N ALA A 97 13.09 9.00 -0.16
CA ALA A 97 11.77 9.16 -0.75
C ALA A 97 10.73 8.37 0.05
N PHE A 98 9.50 8.86 0.04
CA PHE A 98 8.35 8.19 0.64
C PHE A 98 7.36 7.81 -0.45
N ILE A 99 6.75 6.63 -0.32
CA ILE A 99 5.56 6.22 -1.05
C ILE A 99 4.55 5.83 0.01
N LEU A 100 3.35 6.41 -0.07
CA LEU A 100 2.25 6.03 0.81
C LEU A 100 1.17 5.31 0.00
N THR A 101 0.44 4.43 0.68
CA THR A 101 -0.84 3.91 0.22
C THR A 101 -1.92 4.36 1.20
N ALA A 102 -3.08 4.66 0.63
CA ALA A 102 -4.23 5.12 1.37
C ALA A 102 -5.50 4.88 0.55
N PRO A 103 -6.66 4.66 1.20
CA PRO A 103 -7.95 4.64 0.52
C PRO A 103 -8.35 6.04 0.01
N GLU A 104 -7.95 7.08 0.74
CA GLU A 104 -8.24 8.49 0.43
C GLU A 104 -6.99 9.20 -0.10
N ARG A 105 -7.17 10.34 -0.77
CA ARG A 105 -6.02 11.12 -1.23
C ARG A 105 -5.27 11.77 -0.05
N PRO A 106 -3.96 12.04 -0.18
CA PRO A 106 -3.18 12.68 0.88
C PRO A 106 -3.75 14.01 1.40
N ASP A 107 -4.37 14.82 0.52
CA ASP A 107 -5.01 16.09 0.86
C ASP A 107 -6.30 15.90 1.67
N GLU A 108 -7.07 14.85 1.36
CA GLU A 108 -8.27 14.46 2.10
C GLU A 108 -7.90 13.90 3.49
N LEU A 109 -6.88 13.04 3.55
CA LEU A 109 -6.34 12.51 4.80
C LEU A 109 -5.86 13.62 5.75
N ALA A 110 -5.17 14.63 5.22
CA ALA A 110 -4.74 15.78 6.01
C ALA A 110 -5.95 16.57 6.55
N ALA A 111 -6.97 16.79 5.72
CA ALA A 111 -8.18 17.50 6.15
C ALA A 111 -8.98 16.74 7.23
N HIS A 112 -9.12 15.42 7.10
CA HIS A 112 -9.91 14.58 8.01
C HIS A 112 -9.26 14.32 9.36
N SER A 113 -7.94 14.27 9.40
CA SER A 113 -7.20 13.96 10.62
C SER A 113 -7.04 15.16 11.58
N GLY A 114 -7.50 16.35 11.19
CA GLY A 114 -7.34 17.59 11.95
C GLY A 114 -5.89 18.09 11.98
N TYR A 115 -4.97 17.33 11.39
CA TYR A 115 -3.58 17.68 11.20
C TYR A 115 -3.46 18.49 9.91
N GLY A 116 -3.03 19.75 10.02
CA GLY A 116 -2.57 20.51 8.85
C GLY A 116 -1.24 19.99 8.29
N SER A 117 -0.94 18.69 8.45
CA SER A 117 0.41 18.15 8.43
C SER A 117 1.09 18.48 7.11
N PRO A 118 2.15 19.32 7.15
CA PRO A 118 2.93 19.66 5.98
C PRO A 118 3.51 18.43 5.26
N PHE A 119 3.61 17.27 5.92
CA PHE A 119 4.15 16.05 5.35
C PHE A 119 3.39 15.63 4.09
N PHE A 120 2.06 15.67 4.10
CA PHE A 120 1.27 15.26 2.94
C PHE A 120 1.43 16.21 1.73
N ASN A 121 1.90 17.45 1.96
CA ASN A 121 2.11 18.42 0.88
C ASN A 121 3.32 18.11 -0.01
N ILE A 122 4.21 17.18 0.38
CA ILE A 122 5.37 16.81 -0.46
C ILE A 122 5.02 15.78 -1.54
N PHE A 123 3.84 15.15 -1.45
CA PHE A 123 3.38 14.17 -2.42
C PHE A 123 2.78 14.89 -3.64
N GLY A 124 3.65 15.37 -4.52
CA GLY A 124 3.26 16.01 -5.78
C GLY A 124 2.78 15.03 -6.86
N TYR A 125 2.92 13.73 -6.63
CA TYR A 125 2.49 12.67 -7.55
C TYR A 125 1.61 11.68 -6.82
N ALA A 126 0.42 11.46 -7.35
CA ALA A 126 -0.51 10.44 -6.88
C ALA A 126 -0.89 9.53 -8.07
N ALA A 127 -0.96 8.23 -7.80
CA ALA A 127 -1.49 7.25 -8.74
C ALA A 127 -2.71 6.59 -8.09
N THR A 128 -3.88 6.81 -8.68
CA THR A 128 -5.10 6.13 -8.26
C THR A 128 -5.15 4.76 -8.91
N LEU A 129 -5.23 3.71 -8.09
CA LEU A 129 -5.42 2.35 -8.57
C LEU A 129 -6.91 2.10 -8.79
N GLY A 130 -7.27 1.82 -10.04
CA GLY A 130 -8.63 1.51 -10.45
C GLY A 130 -8.82 0.01 -10.70
N PRO A 131 -10.00 -0.38 -11.23
CA PRO A 131 -10.17 -1.71 -11.76
C PRO A 131 -9.21 -1.92 -12.94
N LEU A 132 -8.85 -3.17 -13.21
CA LEU A 132 -8.04 -3.52 -14.37
C LEU A 132 -8.73 -3.03 -15.65
N ASP A 133 -7.92 -2.67 -16.65
CA ASP A 133 -8.47 -2.51 -17.98
C ASP A 133 -8.99 -3.85 -18.52
N GLU A 134 -9.75 -3.80 -19.61
CA GLU A 134 -10.35 -5.02 -20.15
C GLU A 134 -9.30 -6.05 -20.62
N ALA A 135 -8.18 -5.61 -21.19
CA ALA A 135 -7.13 -6.50 -21.66
C ALA A 135 -6.37 -7.14 -20.49
N GLU A 136 -6.07 -6.37 -19.45
CA GLU A 136 -5.46 -6.85 -18.20
C GLU A 136 -6.37 -7.86 -17.47
N ALA A 137 -7.67 -7.57 -17.37
CA ALA A 137 -8.62 -8.48 -16.76
C ALA A 137 -8.76 -9.79 -17.54
N GLN A 138 -8.80 -9.72 -18.88
CA GLN A 138 -8.80 -10.91 -19.73
C GLN A 138 -7.49 -11.70 -19.59
N ALA A 139 -6.34 -11.03 -19.51
CA ALA A 139 -5.04 -11.67 -19.30
C ALA A 139 -4.97 -12.37 -17.94
N LEU A 140 -5.53 -11.78 -16.88
CA LEU A 140 -5.63 -12.41 -15.57
C LEU A 140 -6.46 -13.69 -15.65
N ILE A 141 -7.62 -13.66 -16.28
CA ILE A 141 -8.47 -14.85 -16.48
C ILE A 141 -7.72 -15.92 -17.29
N ALA A 142 -7.03 -15.51 -18.36
CA ALA A 142 -6.29 -16.41 -19.25
C ALA A 142 -5.05 -17.04 -18.59
N SER A 143 -4.59 -16.50 -17.46
CA SER A 143 -3.52 -17.10 -16.66
C SER A 143 -3.94 -18.38 -15.92
N SER A 144 -5.25 -18.69 -15.89
CA SER A 144 -5.77 -19.94 -15.35
C SER A 144 -5.15 -21.16 -16.06
N PRO A 145 -4.74 -22.21 -15.32
CA PRO A 145 -4.22 -23.45 -15.91
C PRO A 145 -5.20 -24.14 -16.86
N ARG A 146 -6.51 -23.89 -16.69
CA ARG A 146 -7.58 -24.43 -17.54
C ARG A 146 -8.36 -23.27 -18.17
N PRO A 147 -8.58 -23.29 -19.49
CA PRO A 147 -9.36 -22.25 -20.15
C PRO A 147 -10.82 -22.31 -19.68
N PHE A 148 -11.39 -21.13 -19.44
CA PHE A 148 -12.81 -20.98 -19.09
C PHE A 148 -13.67 -20.79 -20.35
N ALA A 149 -14.93 -21.19 -20.29
CA ALA A 149 -15.86 -20.96 -21.39
C ALA A 149 -16.12 -19.45 -21.55
N ALA A 150 -16.37 -18.99 -22.78
CA ALA A 150 -16.59 -17.56 -23.05
C ALA A 150 -17.75 -16.95 -22.22
N ALA A 151 -18.80 -17.73 -21.96
CA ALA A 151 -19.91 -17.31 -21.10
C ALA A 151 -19.47 -17.11 -19.64
N ASP A 152 -18.59 -17.97 -19.13
CA ASP A 152 -18.02 -17.85 -17.79
C ASP A 152 -17.13 -16.60 -17.71
N VAL A 153 -16.26 -16.38 -18.71
CA VAL A 153 -15.40 -15.19 -18.79
C VAL A 153 -16.22 -13.90 -18.75
N ALA A 154 -17.28 -13.80 -19.55
CA ALA A 154 -18.16 -12.63 -19.57
C ALA A 154 -18.81 -12.40 -18.20
N TRP A 155 -19.24 -13.48 -17.53
CA TRP A 155 -19.83 -13.41 -16.21
C TRP A 155 -18.81 -12.95 -15.14
N LEU A 156 -17.59 -13.50 -15.15
CA LEU A 156 -16.50 -13.14 -14.24
C LEU A 156 -16.16 -11.64 -14.33
N LEU A 157 -16.02 -11.12 -15.55
CA LEU A 157 -15.73 -9.71 -15.81
C LEU A 157 -16.86 -8.81 -15.30
N GLN A 158 -18.11 -9.17 -15.59
CA GLN A 158 -19.27 -8.41 -15.15
C GLN A 158 -19.38 -8.37 -13.62
N LYS A 159 -19.23 -9.52 -12.95
CA LYS A 159 -19.44 -9.63 -11.50
C LYS A 159 -18.32 -9.01 -10.67
N SER A 160 -17.08 -9.14 -11.12
CA SER A 160 -15.93 -8.55 -10.43
C SER A 160 -15.81 -7.04 -10.63
N GLY A 161 -16.46 -6.47 -11.65
CA GLY A 161 -16.21 -5.09 -12.07
C GLY A 161 -14.77 -4.87 -12.56
N ARG A 162 -14.03 -5.95 -12.88
CA ARG A 162 -12.58 -5.98 -13.19
C ARG A 162 -11.66 -5.61 -12.02
N TRP A 163 -12.19 -5.59 -10.80
CA TRP A 163 -11.35 -5.46 -9.61
C TRP A 163 -10.49 -6.71 -9.43
N PRO A 164 -9.16 -6.57 -9.24
CA PRO A 164 -8.25 -7.72 -9.20
C PRO A 164 -8.67 -8.78 -8.17
N MET A 165 -8.96 -8.37 -6.93
CA MET A 165 -9.25 -9.30 -5.85
C MET A 165 -10.58 -10.06 -6.05
N PRO A 166 -11.74 -9.42 -6.30
CA PRO A 166 -12.95 -10.14 -6.69
C PRO A 166 -12.76 -11.03 -7.93
N LEU A 167 -12.03 -10.56 -8.94
CA LEU A 167 -11.82 -11.34 -10.16
C LEU A 167 -11.02 -12.61 -9.88
N GLN A 168 -9.98 -12.53 -9.05
CA GLN A 168 -9.17 -13.68 -8.63
C GLN A 168 -9.99 -14.70 -7.83
N ILE A 169 -10.82 -14.25 -6.89
CA ILE A 169 -11.72 -15.12 -6.12
C ILE A 169 -12.65 -15.89 -7.09
N LEU A 170 -13.32 -15.17 -7.99
CA LEU A 170 -14.25 -15.81 -8.92
C LEU A 170 -13.53 -16.77 -9.89
N CYS A 171 -12.31 -16.43 -10.34
CA CYS A 171 -11.50 -17.33 -11.18
C CYS A 171 -11.08 -18.60 -10.43
N ARG A 172 -10.72 -18.48 -9.15
CA ARG A 172 -10.36 -19.62 -8.29
C ARG A 172 -11.53 -20.60 -8.19
N GLU A 173 -12.73 -20.10 -7.84
CA GLU A 173 -13.91 -20.96 -7.72
C GLU A 173 -14.29 -21.60 -9.07
N ARG A 174 -14.13 -20.86 -10.18
CA ARG A 174 -14.36 -21.45 -11.49
C ARG A 174 -13.41 -22.60 -11.79
N LEU A 175 -12.12 -22.44 -11.46
CA LEU A 175 -11.11 -23.47 -11.65
C LEU A 175 -11.42 -24.72 -10.82
N LEU A 176 -11.76 -24.56 -9.54
CA LEU A 176 -12.14 -25.67 -8.65
C LEU A 176 -13.34 -26.44 -9.20
N ALA A 177 -14.40 -25.73 -9.60
CA ALA A 177 -15.58 -26.36 -10.18
C ALA A 177 -15.27 -27.14 -11.47
N LEU A 178 -14.33 -26.65 -12.30
CA LEU A 178 -13.88 -27.40 -13.48
C LEU A 178 -13.13 -28.68 -13.10
N GLU A 179 -12.35 -28.67 -12.02
CA GLU A 179 -11.60 -29.81 -11.51
C GLU A 179 -12.50 -30.87 -10.88
N GLU A 180 -13.56 -30.43 -10.20
CA GLU A 180 -14.51 -31.31 -9.51
C GLU A 180 -15.68 -31.75 -10.40
N GLY A 181 -15.84 -31.12 -11.58
CA GLY A 181 -16.91 -31.43 -12.52
C GLY A 181 -18.26 -30.82 -12.13
N GLU A 182 -18.24 -29.75 -11.33
CA GLU A 182 -19.42 -29.05 -10.83
C GLU A 182 -19.93 -27.99 -11.82
N ALA A 183 -21.24 -28.00 -12.04
CA ALA A 183 -21.89 -27.07 -12.96
C ALA A 183 -22.39 -25.78 -12.28
N ASP A 184 -22.75 -25.84 -10.99
CA ASP A 184 -23.39 -24.74 -10.26
C ASP A 184 -22.45 -24.08 -9.24
N TRP A 185 -21.41 -23.45 -9.76
CA TRP A 185 -20.32 -22.83 -8.97
C TRP A 185 -20.54 -21.34 -8.70
N GLN A 186 -21.44 -20.70 -9.46
CA GLN A 186 -21.58 -19.24 -9.50
C GLN A 186 -22.13 -18.66 -8.19
N ALA A 187 -23.03 -19.38 -7.52
CA ALA A 187 -23.62 -18.94 -6.26
C ALA A 187 -22.59 -18.89 -5.13
N GLU A 188 -21.78 -19.94 -5.01
CA GLU A 188 -20.69 -20.02 -4.03
C GLU A 188 -19.59 -19.01 -4.33
N ALA A 189 -19.19 -18.89 -5.60
CA ALA A 189 -18.22 -17.89 -6.03
C ALA A 189 -18.67 -16.47 -5.69
N TRP A 190 -19.95 -16.15 -5.92
CA TRP A 190 -20.48 -14.84 -5.58
C TRP A 190 -20.52 -14.60 -4.06
N ALA A 191 -20.87 -15.61 -3.26
CA ALA A 191 -20.88 -15.48 -1.80
C ALA A 191 -19.50 -15.07 -1.24
N GLN A 192 -18.41 -15.58 -1.85
CA GLN A 192 -17.04 -15.25 -1.46
C GLN A 192 -16.59 -13.88 -2.00
N ALA A 193 -16.97 -13.52 -3.22
CA ALA A 193 -16.51 -12.27 -3.85
C ALA A 193 -17.30 -11.03 -3.44
N ALA A 194 -18.58 -11.18 -3.07
CA ALA A 194 -19.49 -10.06 -2.80
C ALA A 194 -18.99 -9.04 -1.76
N PRO A 195 -18.37 -9.43 -0.63
CA PRO A 195 -17.85 -8.47 0.35
C PRO A 195 -16.80 -7.52 -0.23
N PHE A 196 -15.96 -8.03 -1.13
CA PHE A 196 -14.88 -7.26 -1.76
C PHE A 196 -15.40 -6.35 -2.88
N VAL A 197 -16.40 -6.80 -3.63
CA VAL A 197 -17.04 -5.96 -4.66
C VAL A 197 -17.73 -4.75 -4.02
N ALA A 198 -18.44 -4.94 -2.92
CA ALA A 198 -19.09 -3.84 -2.22
C ALA A 198 -18.09 -2.78 -1.73
N HIS A 199 -16.95 -3.22 -1.19
CA HIS A 199 -15.88 -2.35 -0.72
C HIS A 199 -15.18 -1.61 -1.87
N SER A 200 -14.84 -2.30 -2.96
CA SER A 200 -14.21 -1.65 -4.13
C SER A 200 -15.14 -0.70 -4.88
N MET A 201 -16.47 -0.79 -4.67
CA MET A 201 -17.45 0.13 -5.26
C MET A 201 -17.82 1.30 -4.34
N SER A 202 -17.64 1.18 -3.02
CA SER A 202 -17.88 2.27 -2.07
C SER A 202 -16.77 3.31 -2.05
N ASP A 203 -15.52 2.89 -2.28
CA ASP A 203 -14.34 3.74 -2.14
C ASP A 203 -14.09 4.66 -3.36
N HIS A 204 -14.99 4.60 -4.36
CA HIS A 204 -14.91 5.39 -5.60
C HIS A 204 -16.22 6.13 -5.96
N GLY A 205 -17.12 6.27 -4.99
CA GLY A 205 -18.40 6.98 -5.12
C GLY A 205 -18.33 8.44 -4.70
#